data_AF-A0A068U7E1-F1
#
_entry.id   AF-A0A068U7E1-F1
#
_cell.length_a   1.000
_cell.length_b   1.000
_cell.length_c   1.000
_cell.angle_alpha   90.00
_cell.angle_beta   90.00
_cell.angle_gamma   90.00
#
_symmetry.space_group_name_H-M   'P 1'
#
loop_
_entity.id
_entity.type
_entity.pdbx_description
1 polymer ?
#
loop_
_entity_poly.entity_id
_entity_poly.type
_entity_poly.pdbx_seq_one_letter_code
_entity_poly.pdbx_strand_id
1 'polypeptide(L)'
;MIIGLNNMHFKHGNISYLLTHPSPKFSISSAMAKSGAFFLAVSWTILIDGFFFEGLVYGFQPLQAQKIHSIPQNNTNSKTQTLNAIDSCWRSNPKWDSNRQALANCAKGFGNMVLKLENELIMNSYKTIDGRGVKVEIANGPCITIQNVSHVIIHGISIHSCTLGKRGLVRSTPDHVGLRLGSDGDAITVFTSSHVWIDHNYLANCADGLVDVVSGSTSVTISNNYYTQHEEVMLFGHRDGNIEDQIMKVTVVFNHFGYGLVQRIPRVRVGYAHVANNFYEPWLFYAIGGSSNPTILSEGNYFIAPNRTDTKQVTRRDNAGGPNNWKNWNWRSLDDVFVNGAYFVQSGNGSCYPNYNGSQVFTVASGDLVPSLTSDAGPLKCYPGLAC
;
A
#
# COMPACT_ATOMS: atom_id res chain seq x y z
N MET A 1 -50.81 9.88 -10.38
CA MET A 1 -49.69 10.76 -10.78
C MET A 1 -48.43 9.90 -10.74
N ILE A 2 -48.16 9.23 -11.85
CA ILE A 2 -46.99 9.41 -12.74
C ILE A 2 -45.93 8.32 -12.47
N ILE A 3 -45.90 7.38 -13.43
CA ILE A 3 -44.73 6.75 -14.10
C ILE A 3 -43.73 6.03 -13.18
N GLY A 4 -43.43 4.74 -13.29
CA GLY A 4 -43.47 3.83 -14.43
C GLY A 4 -42.07 3.23 -14.59
N LEU A 5 -41.93 1.91 -14.65
CA LEU A 5 -40.76 1.23 -15.23
C LEU A 5 -41.20 -0.14 -15.77
N ASN A 6 -41.48 -0.12 -17.07
CA ASN A 6 -41.26 -1.09 -18.14
C ASN A 6 -41.37 -2.61 -17.91
N ASN A 7 -42.18 -3.18 -18.82
CA ASN A 7 -42.40 -4.58 -19.15
C ASN A 7 -41.22 -5.26 -19.86
N MET A 8 -41.36 -6.61 -19.91
CA MET A 8 -40.92 -7.58 -20.94
C MET A 8 -39.58 -8.28 -20.72
N HIS A 9 -39.41 -9.57 -21.05
CA HIS A 9 -40.25 -10.79 -21.15
C HIS A 9 -39.24 -11.86 -21.62
N PHE A 10 -39.27 -13.10 -21.11
CA PHE A 10 -38.90 -14.26 -21.92
C PHE A 10 -39.84 -15.43 -21.58
N LYS A 11 -40.50 -15.96 -22.61
CA LYS A 11 -41.33 -17.18 -22.58
C LYS A 11 -40.43 -18.42 -22.65
N HIS A 12 -40.81 -19.49 -21.95
CA HIS A 12 -41.17 -20.79 -22.56
C HIS A 12 -41.70 -21.76 -21.50
N GLY A 13 -42.77 -22.50 -21.81
CA GLY A 13 -43.21 -23.69 -21.06
C GLY A 13 -44.69 -23.70 -20.71
N ASN A 14 -45.50 -24.36 -21.55
CA ASN A 14 -46.92 -24.65 -21.34
C ASN A 14 -47.14 -25.56 -20.12
N ILE A 15 -48.23 -25.33 -19.37
CA ILE A 15 -49.37 -26.25 -19.14
C ILE A 15 -50.20 -25.71 -17.97
N SER A 16 -51.48 -25.55 -18.25
CA SER A 16 -52.54 -25.10 -17.36
C SER A 16 -52.98 -26.22 -16.40
N TYR A 17 -53.16 -25.92 -15.11
CA TYR A 17 -54.08 -26.66 -14.25
C TYR A 17 -55.03 -25.68 -13.56
N LEU A 18 -56.32 -25.87 -13.83
CA LEU A 18 -57.42 -25.29 -13.06
C LEU A 18 -57.39 -25.91 -11.66
N LEU A 19 -57.20 -25.10 -10.63
CA LEU A 19 -57.47 -25.48 -9.24
C LEU A 19 -58.34 -24.40 -8.61
N THR A 20 -59.55 -24.81 -8.26
CA THR A 20 -60.58 -24.02 -7.59
C THR A 20 -60.08 -23.57 -6.21
N HIS A 21 -60.18 -22.27 -5.93
CA HIS A 21 -59.82 -21.66 -4.64
C HIS A 21 -60.62 -22.25 -3.47
N PRO A 22 -59.96 -22.59 -2.35
CA PRO A 22 -60.52 -22.38 -1.03
C PRO A 22 -59.98 -21.06 -0.46
N SER A 23 -60.88 -20.20 0.00
CA SER A 23 -60.53 -18.94 0.68
C SER A 23 -59.84 -19.24 2.03
N PRO A 24 -58.69 -18.61 2.33
CA PRO A 24 -58.04 -18.76 3.63
C PRO A 24 -58.90 -18.09 4.73
N LYS A 25 -59.16 -18.81 5.82
CA LYS A 25 -59.73 -18.23 7.04
C LYS A 25 -58.59 -17.67 7.89
N PHE A 26 -58.54 -16.36 8.02
CA PHE A 26 -57.62 -15.68 8.94
C PHE A 26 -58.28 -15.53 10.31
N SER A 27 -57.54 -15.90 11.37
CA SER A 27 -57.89 -15.65 12.76
C SER A 27 -56.83 -14.72 13.36
N ILE A 28 -57.25 -13.59 13.91
CA ILE A 28 -56.37 -12.65 14.61
C ILE A 28 -56.69 -12.77 16.10
N SER A 29 -55.70 -13.14 16.91
CA SER A 29 -55.80 -13.06 18.37
C SER A 29 -54.79 -12.05 18.88
N SER A 30 -55.19 -11.22 19.83
CA SER A 30 -54.32 -10.26 20.52
C SER A 30 -54.21 -10.67 21.98
N ALA A 31 -52.99 -10.69 22.52
CA ALA A 31 -52.73 -10.92 23.93
C ALA A 31 -51.89 -9.78 24.48
N MET A 32 -52.33 -9.22 25.62
CA MET A 32 -51.68 -8.08 26.29
C MET A 32 -50.65 -8.60 27.31
N ALA A 33 -49.36 -8.38 27.06
CA ALA A 33 -48.31 -8.60 28.06
C ALA A 33 -48.02 -7.30 28.82
N LYS A 34 -47.82 -7.39 30.15
CA LYS A 34 -47.68 -6.26 31.11
C LYS A 34 -46.42 -5.37 30.95
N SER A 35 -45.78 -5.36 29.78
CA SER A 35 -44.60 -4.53 29.51
C SER A 35 -44.66 -3.93 28.10
N GLY A 36 -45.58 -2.97 27.88
CA GLY A 36 -45.50 -1.90 26.88
C GLY A 36 -45.23 -2.20 25.38
N ALA A 37 -45.02 -3.44 24.97
CA ALA A 37 -44.69 -3.84 23.61
C ALA A 37 -45.85 -4.62 23.01
N PHE A 38 -46.41 -4.12 21.90
CA PHE A 38 -47.40 -4.82 21.10
C PHE A 38 -46.68 -5.82 20.17
N PHE A 39 -47.02 -7.10 20.30
CA PHE A 39 -46.60 -8.13 19.34
C PHE A 39 -47.80 -8.53 18.48
N LEU A 40 -47.70 -8.32 17.17
CA LEU A 40 -48.63 -8.89 16.19
C LEU A 40 -48.01 -10.20 15.69
N ALA A 41 -48.51 -11.33 16.19
CA ALA A 41 -48.22 -12.63 15.64
C ALA A 41 -49.29 -12.97 14.61
N VAL A 42 -48.89 -13.15 13.35
CA VAL A 42 -49.78 -13.71 12.33
C VAL A 42 -49.32 -15.13 12.04
N SER A 43 -50.17 -16.10 12.35
CA SER A 43 -49.98 -17.50 12.03
C SER A 43 -50.82 -17.86 10.81
N TRP A 44 -50.28 -18.70 9.95
CA TRP A 44 -51.00 -19.30 8.84
C TRP A 44 -50.60 -20.76 8.67
N THR A 45 -51.58 -21.58 8.32
CA THR A 45 -51.42 -23.00 8.04
C THR A 45 -51.73 -23.22 6.57
N ILE A 46 -50.81 -23.85 5.83
CA ILE A 46 -51.02 -24.23 4.43
C ILE A 46 -50.83 -25.75 4.32
N LEU A 47 -51.79 -26.42 3.69
CA LEU A 47 -51.75 -27.84 3.34
C LEU A 47 -51.30 -27.98 1.88
N ILE A 48 -50.15 -28.61 1.67
CA ILE A 48 -49.66 -29.02 0.34
C ILE A 48 -49.26 -30.50 0.46
N ASP A 49 -49.83 -31.36 -0.38
CA ASP A 49 -49.49 -32.78 -0.56
C ASP A 49 -49.24 -33.57 0.74
N GLY A 50 -50.12 -33.41 1.73
CA GLY A 50 -50.16 -34.25 2.93
C GLY A 50 -49.13 -33.95 4.02
N PHE A 51 -48.34 -32.87 3.90
CA PHE A 51 -47.40 -32.43 4.95
C PHE A 51 -47.84 -31.11 5.60
N PHE A 52 -47.69 -31.03 6.93
CA PHE A 52 -47.94 -29.81 7.71
C PHE A 52 -46.67 -28.95 7.79
N PHE A 53 -46.78 -27.68 7.41
CA PHE A 53 -45.75 -26.66 7.67
C PHE A 53 -46.33 -25.55 8.55
N GLU A 54 -45.72 -25.34 9.73
CA GLU A 54 -45.97 -24.15 10.56
C GLU A 54 -44.84 -23.13 10.37
N GLY A 55 -45.21 -21.87 10.18
CA GLY A 55 -44.29 -20.75 10.09
C GLY A 55 -44.76 -19.58 10.95
N LEU A 56 -43.88 -19.08 11.81
CA LEU A 56 -44.08 -17.88 12.62
C LEU A 56 -43.26 -16.73 12.02
N VAL A 57 -43.90 -15.63 11.64
CA VAL A 57 -43.22 -14.39 11.25
C VAL A 57 -43.35 -13.38 12.40
N TYR A 58 -42.21 -13.00 12.99
CA TYR A 58 -42.15 -11.90 13.95
C TYR A 58 -41.75 -10.61 13.24
N GLY A 59 -42.68 -9.67 13.16
CA GLY A 59 -42.36 -8.30 12.72
C GLY A 59 -41.81 -7.48 13.89
N PHE A 60 -40.55 -7.05 13.81
CA PHE A 60 -40.00 -6.05 14.72
C PHE A 60 -40.25 -4.65 14.15
N GLN A 61 -40.99 -3.80 14.88
CA GLN A 61 -40.99 -2.35 14.61
C GLN A 61 -39.68 -1.75 15.13
N PRO A 62 -39.05 -0.80 14.40
CA PRO A 62 -37.93 -0.04 14.94
C PRO A 62 -38.42 0.82 16.12
N LEU A 63 -37.73 0.73 17.25
CA LEU A 63 -37.93 1.61 18.40
C LEU A 63 -37.76 3.07 17.94
N GLN A 64 -38.82 3.87 18.01
CA GLN A 64 -38.70 5.31 17.91
C GLN A 64 -37.82 5.79 19.06
N ALA A 65 -36.76 6.53 18.73
CA ALA A 65 -35.97 7.24 19.71
C ALA A 65 -36.90 8.16 20.52
N GLN A 66 -37.09 7.84 21.80
CA GLN A 66 -37.75 8.75 22.72
C GLN A 66 -36.96 10.05 22.76
N LYS A 67 -37.64 11.14 22.43
CA LYS A 67 -37.16 12.51 22.62
C LYS A 67 -36.79 12.65 24.09
N ILE A 68 -35.49 12.67 24.39
CA ILE A 68 -34.99 12.99 25.72
C ILE A 68 -35.59 14.35 26.07
N HIS A 69 -36.40 14.39 27.12
CA HIS A 69 -36.90 15.63 27.69
C HIS A 69 -35.71 16.57 27.91
N SER A 70 -35.79 17.75 27.30
CA SER A 70 -34.83 18.83 27.47
C SER A 70 -34.62 19.08 28.97
N ILE A 71 -33.42 18.75 29.44
CA ILE A 71 -32.92 19.17 30.75
C ILE A 71 -32.90 20.70 30.74
N PRO A 72 -33.44 21.39 31.78
CA PRO A 72 -33.36 22.84 31.86
C PRO A 72 -31.88 23.27 31.83
N GLN A 73 -31.53 24.13 30.86
CA GLN A 73 -30.24 24.81 30.80
C GLN A 73 -30.18 25.84 31.95
N ASN A 74 -29.75 25.41 33.13
CA ASN A 74 -29.30 26.32 34.17
C ASN A 74 -27.84 26.70 33.89
N ASN A 75 -27.64 28.02 33.76
CA ASN A 75 -26.39 28.80 33.74
C ASN A 75 -25.08 28.04 34.03
N THR A 76 -24.23 28.01 33.00
CA THR A 76 -22.81 28.39 33.03
C THR A 76 -22.05 28.16 34.34
N ASN A 77 -21.76 26.89 34.60
CA ASN A 77 -20.42 26.52 35.03
C ASN A 77 -19.87 25.61 33.94
N SER A 78 -19.10 26.19 33.00
CA SER A 78 -18.22 25.42 32.14
C SER A 78 -17.24 24.69 33.07
N LYS A 79 -17.61 23.48 33.50
CA LYS A 79 -16.63 22.48 33.89
C LYS A 79 -15.83 22.24 32.62
N THR A 80 -14.75 22.99 32.45
CA THR A 80 -13.67 22.61 31.56
C THR A 80 -13.34 21.16 31.91
N GLN A 81 -13.78 20.22 31.07
CA GLN A 81 -13.39 18.83 31.23
C GLN A 81 -11.86 18.83 31.21
N THR A 82 -11.24 18.51 32.33
CA THR A 82 -9.79 18.36 32.41
C THR A 82 -9.42 17.16 31.54
N LEU A 83 -8.95 17.43 30.33
CA LEU A 83 -8.47 16.40 29.41
C LEU A 83 -7.06 15.98 29.83
N ASN A 84 -6.73 14.69 29.70
CA ASN A 84 -5.37 14.20 29.90
C ASN A 84 -4.45 14.67 28.76
N ALA A 85 -3.13 14.53 28.91
CA ALA A 85 -2.15 15.06 27.94
C ALA A 85 -2.27 14.52 26.49
N ILE A 86 -2.86 13.33 26.29
CA ILE A 86 -3.12 12.75 24.97
C ILE A 86 -4.43 13.30 24.43
N ASP A 87 -5.50 13.24 25.23
CA ASP A 87 -6.84 13.71 24.86
C ASP A 87 -6.87 15.22 24.61
N SER A 88 -6.14 16.00 25.41
CA SER A 88 -6.05 17.46 25.25
C SER A 88 -5.38 17.87 23.95
N CYS A 89 -4.58 16.99 23.34
CA CYS A 89 -3.90 17.27 22.08
C CYS A 89 -4.84 17.21 20.87
N TRP A 90 -5.82 16.30 20.84
CA TRP A 90 -6.74 16.16 19.69
C TRP A 90 -8.18 16.58 19.98
N ARG A 91 -8.71 16.32 21.18
CA ARG A 91 -10.11 16.65 21.54
C ARG A 91 -10.33 18.14 21.77
N SER A 92 -9.25 18.90 21.95
CA SER A 92 -9.30 20.37 22.01
C SER A 92 -9.55 21.02 20.65
N ASN A 93 -9.30 20.29 19.55
CA ASN A 93 -9.63 20.75 18.20
C ASN A 93 -11.08 20.36 17.85
N PRO A 94 -12.03 21.31 17.76
CA PRO A 94 -13.42 21.01 17.44
C PRO A 94 -13.60 20.48 16.00
N LYS A 95 -12.58 20.64 15.13
CA LYS A 95 -12.55 20.14 13.76
C LYS A 95 -11.68 18.88 13.61
N TRP A 96 -11.61 18.05 14.65
CA TRP A 96 -10.84 16.79 14.61
C TRP A 96 -11.22 15.89 13.42
N ASP A 97 -12.47 15.97 12.96
CA ASP A 97 -12.99 15.23 11.81
C ASP A 97 -12.34 15.66 10.48
N SER A 98 -11.96 16.93 10.36
CA SER A 98 -11.28 17.47 9.19
C SER A 98 -9.81 17.08 9.09
N ASN A 99 -9.19 16.62 10.19
CA ASN A 99 -7.81 16.13 10.22
C ASN A 99 -7.65 14.99 11.22
N ARG A 100 -8.27 13.84 10.92
CA ARG A 100 -8.20 12.64 11.78
C ARG A 100 -6.77 12.13 11.98
N GLN A 101 -5.87 12.39 11.03
CA GLN A 101 -4.46 11.98 11.10
C GLN A 101 -3.70 12.71 12.22
N ALA A 102 -4.17 13.88 12.66
CA ALA A 102 -3.55 14.62 13.77
C ALA A 102 -3.52 13.83 15.10
N LEU A 103 -4.39 12.82 15.27
CA LEU A 103 -4.37 11.93 16.44
C LEU A 103 -3.02 11.23 16.61
N ALA A 104 -2.33 10.88 15.51
CA ALA A 104 -1.03 10.21 15.57
C ALA A 104 0.02 11.05 16.33
N ASN A 105 -0.11 12.38 16.28
CA ASN A 105 0.80 13.31 16.97
C ASN A 105 0.51 13.45 18.48
N CYS A 106 -0.59 12.86 18.95
CA CYS A 106 -1.05 13.04 20.32
C CYS A 106 -0.60 11.95 21.26
N ALA A 107 0.01 10.87 20.76
CA ALA A 107 0.64 9.87 21.60
C ALA A 107 1.69 10.53 22.53
N LYS A 108 1.71 10.08 23.81
CA LYS A 108 2.69 10.49 24.82
C LYS A 108 3.32 9.23 25.43
N GLY A 109 4.56 9.32 25.88
CA GLY A 109 5.27 8.21 26.55
C GLY A 109 6.10 7.33 25.59
N PHE A 110 6.22 6.04 25.91
CA PHE A 110 7.12 5.07 25.26
C PHE A 110 6.66 4.59 23.85
N GLY A 111 6.10 5.46 23.02
CA GLY A 111 5.49 5.11 21.72
C GLY A 111 6.43 4.57 20.63
N ASN A 112 7.69 4.25 20.96
CA ASN A 112 8.58 3.56 20.05
C ASN A 112 8.20 2.07 20.00
N MET A 113 8.13 1.49 18.82
CA MET A 113 7.62 0.13 18.61
C MET A 113 8.58 -0.67 17.74
N VAL A 114 8.85 -1.91 18.17
CA VAL A 114 9.47 -2.94 17.32
C VAL A 114 8.43 -4.04 17.12
N LEU A 115 7.92 -4.13 15.90
CA LEU A 115 6.88 -5.06 15.49
C LEU A 115 7.52 -6.28 14.85
N LYS A 116 7.47 -7.41 15.56
CA LYS A 116 7.71 -8.72 14.97
C LYS A 116 6.38 -9.31 14.50
N LEU A 117 6.18 -9.33 13.19
CA LEU A 117 4.97 -9.92 12.62
C LEU A 117 5.06 -11.44 12.65
N GLU A 118 3.93 -12.11 12.88
CA GLU A 118 3.84 -13.58 12.81
C GLU A 118 3.71 -14.09 11.38
N ASN A 119 3.18 -13.25 10.48
CA ASN A 119 3.06 -13.48 9.05
C ASN A 119 3.07 -12.13 8.30
N GLU A 120 3.03 -12.15 6.98
CA GLU A 120 3.01 -10.94 6.15
C GLU A 120 1.90 -9.96 6.56
N LEU A 121 2.22 -8.66 6.60
CA LEU A 121 1.23 -7.62 6.72
C LEU A 121 0.67 -7.29 5.32
N ILE A 122 -0.53 -7.78 5.04
CA ILE A 122 -1.22 -7.52 3.77
C ILE A 122 -1.87 -6.14 3.79
N MET A 123 -1.45 -5.26 2.87
CA MET A 123 -1.98 -3.90 2.76
C MET A 123 -3.31 -3.87 2.01
N ASN A 124 -4.19 -2.94 2.39
CA ASN A 124 -5.44 -2.62 1.69
C ASN A 124 -5.27 -1.33 0.91
N SER A 125 -6.13 -1.11 -0.10
CA SER A 125 -6.14 0.15 -0.84
C SER A 125 -6.44 1.35 0.06
N TYR A 126 -5.97 2.54 -0.34
CA TYR A 126 -6.19 3.82 0.35
C TYR A 126 -5.73 3.76 1.81
N LYS A 127 -4.44 3.44 2.00
CA LYS A 127 -3.80 3.35 3.32
C LYS A 127 -2.48 4.06 3.33
N THR A 128 -2.14 4.61 4.50
CA THR A 128 -0.84 5.17 4.80
C THR A 128 -0.34 4.53 6.08
N ILE A 129 0.87 3.96 6.03
CA ILE A 129 1.67 3.74 7.23
C ILE A 129 2.55 4.98 7.39
N ASP A 130 2.46 5.63 8.55
CA ASP A 130 3.16 6.88 8.86
C ASP A 130 3.88 6.73 10.20
N GLY A 131 5.20 6.71 10.15
CA GLY A 131 6.06 6.63 11.32
C GLY A 131 6.52 7.98 11.87
N ARG A 132 6.04 9.13 11.34
CA ARG A 132 6.53 10.43 11.81
C ARG A 132 6.27 10.62 13.31
N GLY A 133 7.29 11.15 14.00
CA GLY A 133 7.20 11.50 15.41
C GLY A 133 7.46 10.35 16.39
N VAL A 134 7.60 9.11 15.90
CA VAL A 134 7.85 7.92 16.71
C VAL A 134 8.79 6.97 15.99
N LYS A 135 9.60 6.20 16.73
CA LYS A 135 10.41 5.15 16.11
C LYS A 135 9.53 3.92 15.90
N VAL A 136 9.26 3.55 14.64
CA VAL A 136 8.55 2.31 14.30
C VAL A 136 9.47 1.42 13.48
N GLU A 137 9.67 0.19 13.97
CA GLU A 137 10.49 -0.84 13.34
C GLU A 137 9.60 -2.05 13.03
N ILE A 138 9.65 -2.60 11.81
CA ILE A 138 9.12 -3.92 11.47
C ILE A 138 10.32 -4.83 11.22
N ALA A 139 10.50 -5.85 12.07
CA ALA A 139 11.71 -6.66 12.04
C ALA A 139 11.57 -8.05 12.66
N ASN A 140 12.52 -8.93 12.30
CA ASN A 140 12.68 -10.29 12.86
C ASN A 140 11.48 -11.24 12.61
N GLY A 141 10.72 -10.96 11.56
CA GLY A 141 9.57 -11.71 11.09
C GLY A 141 9.29 -11.36 9.63
N PRO A 142 8.21 -11.88 9.02
CA PRO A 142 7.77 -11.45 7.70
C PRO A 142 7.38 -9.98 7.71
N CYS A 143 7.36 -9.34 6.54
CA CYS A 143 7.17 -7.89 6.44
C CYS A 143 5.96 -7.53 5.55
N ILE A 144 6.04 -6.50 4.72
CA ILE A 144 4.86 -5.86 4.12
C ILE A 144 4.61 -6.39 2.70
N THR A 145 3.35 -6.74 2.42
CA THR A 145 2.91 -7.15 1.09
C THR A 145 1.76 -6.26 0.61
N ILE A 146 2.01 -5.50 -0.46
CA ILE A 146 1.04 -4.67 -1.18
C ILE A 146 0.57 -5.45 -2.40
N GLN A 147 -0.52 -6.20 -2.25
CA GLN A 147 -1.01 -7.11 -3.28
C GLN A 147 -2.42 -6.75 -3.77
N ASN A 148 -2.58 -6.60 -5.09
CA ASN A 148 -3.88 -6.37 -5.75
C ASN A 148 -4.63 -5.15 -5.19
N VAL A 149 -3.91 -4.08 -4.89
CA VAL A 149 -4.45 -2.86 -4.28
C VAL A 149 -3.88 -1.60 -4.93
N SER A 150 -4.41 -0.44 -4.55
CA SER A 150 -3.87 0.85 -5.01
C SER A 150 -3.92 1.93 -3.95
N HIS A 151 -3.16 3.00 -4.15
CA HIS A 151 -3.11 4.16 -3.25
C HIS A 151 -2.60 3.77 -1.86
N VAL A 152 -1.36 3.28 -1.82
CA VAL A 152 -0.68 2.92 -0.56
C VAL A 152 0.56 3.78 -0.38
N ILE A 153 0.72 4.34 0.81
CA ILE A 153 1.91 5.10 1.21
C ILE A 153 2.57 4.37 2.38
N ILE A 154 3.86 4.10 2.28
CA ILE A 154 4.70 3.58 3.37
C ILE A 154 5.74 4.64 3.69
N HIS A 155 5.60 5.30 4.84
CA HIS A 155 6.39 6.49 5.15
C HIS A 155 6.98 6.46 6.56
N GLY A 156 8.27 6.79 6.66
CA GLY A 156 8.90 7.14 7.94
C GLY A 156 9.14 5.97 8.88
N ILE A 157 9.25 4.73 8.39
CA ILE A 157 9.47 3.54 9.24
C ILE A 157 10.77 2.82 8.91
N SER A 158 11.27 2.04 9.86
CA SER A 158 12.40 1.14 9.64
C SER A 158 11.90 -0.28 9.38
N ILE A 159 12.38 -0.92 8.33
CA ILE A 159 12.03 -2.30 7.97
C ILE A 159 13.34 -3.05 7.74
N HIS A 160 13.62 -4.06 8.54
CA HIS A 160 14.88 -4.78 8.45
C HIS A 160 14.80 -6.18 9.05
N SER A 161 15.76 -7.05 8.75
CA SER A 161 15.79 -8.40 9.32
C SER A 161 14.50 -9.16 9.05
N CYS A 162 13.88 -8.91 7.89
CA CYS A 162 12.70 -9.61 7.44
C CYS A 162 13.05 -11.08 7.18
N THR A 163 12.16 -11.98 7.57
CA THR A 163 12.33 -13.42 7.40
C THR A 163 11.19 -14.00 6.59
N LEU A 164 11.37 -15.22 6.08
CA LEU A 164 10.35 -15.91 5.29
C LEU A 164 9.00 -16.00 6.01
N GLY A 165 7.93 -15.67 5.28
CA GLY A 165 6.55 -15.93 5.68
C GLY A 165 6.24 -17.42 5.66
N LYS A 166 5.42 -17.88 6.62
CA LYS A 166 5.01 -19.28 6.70
C LYS A 166 3.65 -19.47 6.05
N ARG A 167 3.43 -20.65 5.44
CA ARG A 167 2.10 -21.08 5.02
C ARG A 167 1.12 -21.01 6.21
N GLY A 168 -0.04 -20.39 6.00
CA GLY A 168 -1.01 -20.23 7.07
C GLY A 168 -2.20 -19.36 6.67
N LEU A 169 -3.19 -19.29 7.56
CA LEU A 169 -4.31 -18.37 7.40
C LEU A 169 -3.87 -16.96 7.80
N VAL A 170 -4.01 -16.01 6.88
CA VAL A 170 -3.64 -14.61 7.10
C VAL A 170 -4.84 -13.73 6.77
N ARG A 171 -5.14 -12.81 7.69
CA ARG A 171 -6.18 -11.81 7.47
C ARG A 171 -5.68 -10.79 6.45
N SER A 172 -6.38 -10.66 5.33
CA SER A 172 -6.04 -9.70 4.27
C SER A 172 -6.98 -8.52 4.19
N THR A 173 -8.18 -8.60 4.77
CA THR A 173 -9.08 -7.46 5.02
C THR A 173 -9.78 -7.67 6.37
N PRO A 174 -10.48 -6.67 6.93
CA PRO A 174 -11.24 -6.86 8.17
C PRO A 174 -12.18 -8.08 8.14
N ASP A 175 -12.78 -8.35 6.99
CA ASP A 175 -13.80 -9.40 6.80
C ASP A 175 -13.28 -10.65 6.09
N HIS A 176 -12.01 -10.68 5.67
CA HIS A 176 -11.44 -11.79 4.90
C HIS A 176 -10.14 -12.34 5.51
N VAL A 177 -10.12 -13.67 5.68
CA VAL A 177 -8.94 -14.47 6.03
C VAL A 177 -8.72 -15.49 4.92
N GLY A 178 -7.53 -15.46 4.32
CA GLY A 178 -7.16 -16.34 3.21
C GLY A 178 -5.95 -17.20 3.55
N LEU A 179 -5.84 -18.34 2.88
CA LEU A 179 -4.63 -19.18 2.95
C LEU A 179 -3.49 -18.53 2.15
N ARG A 180 -2.38 -18.22 2.81
CA ARG A 180 -1.11 -17.81 2.22
C ARG A 180 -0.16 -19.00 2.13
N LEU A 181 0.69 -19.03 1.11
CA LEU A 181 1.71 -20.08 0.93
C LEU A 181 3.03 -19.75 1.64
N GLY A 182 3.20 -18.51 2.09
CA GLY A 182 4.45 -17.97 2.60
C GLY A 182 4.93 -16.80 1.74
N SER A 183 6.01 -16.18 2.17
CA SER A 183 6.73 -15.13 1.43
C SER A 183 8.22 -15.31 1.58
N ASP A 184 8.97 -14.74 0.63
CA ASP A 184 10.41 -14.95 0.52
C ASP A 184 11.20 -14.16 1.58
N GLY A 185 10.57 -13.15 2.16
CA GLY A 185 11.15 -12.34 3.24
C GLY A 185 11.66 -10.98 2.77
N ASP A 186 11.05 -10.42 1.72
CA ASP A 186 11.28 -9.03 1.30
C ASP A 186 10.86 -8.05 2.40
N ALA A 187 11.45 -6.84 2.42
CA ALA A 187 10.92 -5.76 3.26
C ALA A 187 9.55 -5.25 2.76
N ILE A 188 9.44 -4.93 1.47
CA ILE A 188 8.20 -4.46 0.84
C ILE A 188 8.04 -5.12 -0.53
N THR A 189 7.01 -5.96 -0.68
CA THR A 189 6.62 -6.51 -1.99
C THR A 189 5.41 -5.75 -2.53
N VAL A 190 5.51 -5.25 -3.76
CA VAL A 190 4.42 -4.61 -4.54
C VAL A 190 4.06 -5.53 -5.70
N PHE A 191 2.90 -6.19 -5.59
CA PHE A 191 2.44 -7.22 -6.51
C PHE A 191 1.09 -6.83 -7.11
N THR A 192 1.00 -6.79 -8.45
CA THR A 192 -0.23 -6.43 -9.19
C THR A 192 -0.93 -5.21 -8.59
N SER A 193 -0.15 -4.16 -8.27
CA SER A 193 -0.64 -2.99 -7.54
C SER A 193 -0.24 -1.69 -8.23
N SER A 194 -0.93 -0.59 -7.91
CA SER A 194 -0.62 0.71 -8.51
C SER A 194 -0.76 1.89 -7.58
N HIS A 195 -0.13 3.02 -7.91
CA HIS A 195 -0.19 4.24 -7.11
C HIS A 195 0.36 3.98 -5.69
N VAL A 196 1.63 3.60 -5.62
CA VAL A 196 2.33 3.27 -4.38
C VAL A 196 3.47 4.26 -4.17
N TRP A 197 3.60 4.75 -2.95
CA TRP A 197 4.70 5.65 -2.56
C TRP A 197 5.44 5.09 -1.35
N ILE A 198 6.73 4.80 -1.52
CA ILE A 198 7.63 4.29 -0.49
C ILE A 198 8.62 5.40 -0.18
N ASP A 199 8.46 6.06 0.96
CA ASP A 199 9.12 7.33 1.25
C ASP A 199 9.77 7.39 2.64
N HIS A 200 10.98 7.94 2.77
CA HIS A 200 11.62 8.16 4.07
C HIS A 200 11.71 6.90 4.96
N ASN A 201 11.94 5.73 4.38
CA ASN A 201 12.10 4.48 5.13
C ASN A 201 13.58 4.12 5.29
N TYR A 202 13.88 3.38 6.35
CA TYR A 202 15.18 2.70 6.51
C TYR A 202 14.99 1.23 6.15
N LEU A 203 15.79 0.71 5.22
CA LEU A 203 15.63 -0.62 4.65
C LEU A 203 16.97 -1.37 4.66
N ALA A 204 17.06 -2.52 5.34
CA ALA A 204 18.31 -3.25 5.47
C ALA A 204 18.15 -4.74 5.80
N ASN A 205 19.14 -5.55 5.40
CA ASN A 205 19.38 -6.90 5.94
C ASN A 205 18.14 -7.81 6.00
N CYS A 206 17.34 -7.88 4.93
CA CYS A 206 16.24 -8.83 4.80
C CYS A 206 16.72 -10.19 4.26
N ALA A 207 15.87 -11.21 4.35
CA ALA A 207 16.20 -12.56 3.91
C ALA A 207 16.26 -12.72 2.38
N ASP A 208 15.41 -11.99 1.64
CA ASP A 208 15.43 -11.94 0.17
C ASP A 208 15.70 -10.51 -0.32
N GLY A 209 14.76 -9.81 -0.94
CA GLY A 209 14.93 -8.42 -1.40
C GLY A 209 14.61 -7.34 -0.35
N LEU A 210 14.85 -6.05 -0.67
CA LEU A 210 14.26 -4.94 0.11
C LEU A 210 12.96 -4.45 -0.53
N VAL A 211 12.99 -4.10 -1.81
CA VAL A 211 11.78 -3.63 -2.50
C VAL A 211 11.60 -4.34 -3.83
N ASP A 212 10.52 -5.12 -3.92
CA ASP A 212 10.15 -5.84 -5.12
C ASP A 212 8.89 -5.23 -5.73
N VAL A 213 8.96 -4.85 -7.02
CA VAL A 213 7.82 -4.33 -7.80
C VAL A 213 7.61 -5.26 -8.98
N VAL A 214 6.55 -6.06 -8.94
CA VAL A 214 6.41 -7.22 -9.84
C VAL A 214 4.97 -7.41 -10.32
N SER A 215 4.81 -8.26 -11.34
CA SER A 215 3.52 -8.77 -11.84
C SER A 215 2.54 -7.67 -12.25
N GLY A 216 2.98 -6.81 -13.17
CA GLY A 216 2.18 -5.73 -13.73
C GLY A 216 1.97 -4.54 -12.79
N SER A 217 2.75 -4.44 -11.71
CA SER A 217 2.71 -3.26 -10.84
C SER A 217 3.23 -2.01 -11.56
N THR A 218 2.62 -0.86 -11.32
CA THR A 218 2.97 0.40 -12.01
C THR A 218 2.62 1.64 -11.20
N SER A 219 3.08 2.81 -11.63
CA SER A 219 2.90 4.09 -10.91
C SER A 219 3.43 3.99 -9.48
N VAL A 220 4.71 3.63 -9.35
CA VAL A 220 5.40 3.51 -8.06
C VAL A 220 6.48 4.59 -7.95
N THR A 221 6.50 5.31 -6.84
CA THR A 221 7.59 6.23 -6.48
C THR A 221 8.29 5.73 -5.23
N ILE A 222 9.61 5.66 -5.29
CA ILE A 222 10.50 5.24 -4.20
C ILE A 222 11.43 6.41 -3.92
N SER A 223 11.22 7.12 -2.81
CA SER A 223 11.93 8.37 -2.53
C SER A 223 12.46 8.54 -1.12
N ASN A 224 13.53 9.30 -0.97
CA ASN A 224 14.08 9.69 0.33
C ASN A 224 14.38 8.51 1.28
N ASN A 225 14.51 7.27 0.78
CA ASN A 225 14.78 6.12 1.64
C ASN A 225 16.29 5.97 1.86
N TYR A 226 16.66 5.39 2.99
CA TYR A 226 18.03 4.98 3.29
C TYR A 226 18.15 3.47 3.23
N TYR A 227 19.04 2.98 2.36
CA TYR A 227 19.30 1.56 2.15
C TYR A 227 20.72 1.22 2.60
N THR A 228 20.91 0.10 3.29
CA THR A 228 22.26 -0.36 3.67
C THR A 228 22.31 -1.87 3.91
N GLN A 229 23.52 -2.45 3.91
CA GLN A 229 23.78 -3.82 4.40
C GLN A 229 22.85 -4.88 3.80
N HIS A 230 22.85 -4.99 2.47
CA HIS A 230 21.94 -5.90 1.80
C HIS A 230 22.43 -6.30 0.42
N GLU A 231 22.15 -7.53 0.01
CA GLU A 231 22.64 -8.06 -1.26
C GLU A 231 21.75 -7.66 -2.45
N GLU A 232 20.45 -7.92 -2.36
CA GLU A 232 19.50 -7.78 -3.47
C GLU A 232 18.52 -6.62 -3.22
N VAL A 233 18.93 -5.39 -3.52
CA VAL A 233 18.22 -4.20 -2.99
C VAL A 233 16.82 -4.00 -3.58
N MET A 234 16.70 -3.84 -4.90
CA MET A 234 15.42 -3.56 -5.56
C MET A 234 15.25 -4.33 -6.87
N LEU A 235 14.15 -5.07 -7.00
CA LEU A 235 13.81 -5.82 -8.22
C LEU A 235 12.53 -5.29 -8.86
N PHE A 236 12.63 -4.81 -10.09
CA PHE A 236 11.49 -4.36 -10.89
C PHE A 236 11.24 -5.35 -12.03
N GLY A 237 10.20 -6.17 -11.87
CA GLY A 237 9.85 -7.31 -12.72
C GLY A 237 10.62 -8.57 -12.34
N HIS A 238 9.93 -9.68 -12.07
CA HIS A 238 10.53 -10.92 -11.55
C HIS A 238 11.03 -11.88 -12.65
N ARG A 239 10.33 -11.96 -13.79
CA ARG A 239 10.62 -12.90 -14.87
C ARG A 239 11.01 -12.20 -16.17
N ASP A 240 12.03 -12.76 -16.84
CA ASP A 240 12.45 -12.31 -18.16
C ASP A 240 11.31 -12.52 -19.18
N GLY A 241 11.02 -11.48 -19.97
CA GLY A 241 9.97 -11.52 -21.00
C GLY A 241 8.51 -11.47 -20.49
N ASN A 242 8.28 -11.20 -19.20
CA ASN A 242 6.93 -11.05 -18.68
C ASN A 242 6.23 -9.82 -19.28
N ILE A 243 5.26 -10.03 -20.16
CA ILE A 243 4.58 -8.95 -20.89
C ILE A 243 3.75 -8.05 -19.99
N GLU A 244 3.29 -8.55 -18.85
CA GLU A 244 2.53 -7.77 -17.88
C GLU A 244 3.35 -6.60 -17.33
N ASP A 245 4.67 -6.75 -17.23
CA ASP A 245 5.56 -5.72 -16.71
C ASP A 245 5.87 -4.61 -17.74
N GLN A 246 5.36 -4.68 -18.98
CA GLN A 246 5.51 -3.59 -19.96
C GLN A 246 4.84 -2.29 -19.52
N ILE A 247 3.80 -2.36 -18.69
CA ILE A 247 3.14 -1.18 -18.15
C ILE A 247 3.88 -0.58 -16.95
N MET A 248 4.88 -1.28 -16.41
CA MET A 248 5.58 -0.88 -15.19
C MET A 248 6.33 0.44 -15.40
N LYS A 249 6.05 1.39 -14.53
CA LYS A 249 6.74 2.68 -14.43
C LYS A 249 7.10 2.94 -12.99
N VAL A 250 8.40 3.00 -12.70
CA VAL A 250 8.93 3.28 -11.36
C VAL A 250 9.80 4.52 -11.39
N THR A 251 9.64 5.39 -10.39
CA THR A 251 10.54 6.51 -10.12
C THR A 251 11.34 6.22 -8.87
N VAL A 252 12.66 6.28 -8.96
CA VAL A 252 13.60 6.12 -7.84
C VAL A 252 14.33 7.45 -7.68
N VAL A 253 14.04 8.20 -6.61
CA VAL A 253 14.52 9.59 -6.48
C VAL A 253 14.91 9.98 -5.06
N PHE A 254 16.00 10.74 -4.89
CA PHE A 254 16.46 11.24 -3.57
C PHE A 254 16.78 10.15 -2.53
N ASN A 255 16.99 8.90 -2.95
CA ASN A 255 17.39 7.84 -2.03
C ASN A 255 18.89 7.93 -1.73
N HIS A 256 19.26 7.48 -0.53
CA HIS A 256 20.64 7.27 -0.12
C HIS A 256 20.91 5.76 -0.08
N PHE A 257 21.72 5.29 -1.03
CA PHE A 257 22.21 3.92 -1.10
C PHE A 257 23.57 3.84 -0.40
N GLY A 258 23.53 3.54 0.90
CA GLY A 258 24.70 3.56 1.78
C GLY A 258 25.59 2.31 1.66
N TYR A 259 26.61 2.23 2.51
CA TYR A 259 27.55 1.12 2.53
C TYR A 259 26.92 -0.27 2.67
N GLY A 260 27.62 -1.27 2.12
CA GLY A 260 27.28 -2.68 2.27
C GLY A 260 26.18 -3.17 1.32
N LEU A 261 25.81 -2.38 0.31
CA LEU A 261 24.89 -2.80 -0.74
C LEU A 261 25.65 -3.52 -1.87
N VAL A 262 25.18 -4.70 -2.28
CA VAL A 262 25.88 -5.49 -3.31
C VAL A 262 25.43 -5.14 -4.71
N GLN A 263 24.13 -5.26 -5.00
CA GLN A 263 23.59 -5.16 -6.35
C GLN A 263 22.11 -4.77 -6.40
N ARG A 264 21.59 -4.59 -7.62
CA ARG A 264 20.17 -4.32 -7.91
C ARG A 264 19.66 -2.99 -7.35
N ILE A 265 20.31 -1.90 -7.73
CA ILE A 265 20.07 -0.54 -7.21
C ILE A 265 19.64 0.46 -8.32
N PRO A 266 18.56 0.22 -9.08
CA PRO A 266 17.69 -0.96 -9.13
C PRO A 266 18.15 -2.02 -10.14
N ARG A 267 17.51 -3.20 -10.15
CA ARG A 267 17.53 -4.13 -11.28
C ARG A 267 16.16 -4.18 -11.96
N VAL A 268 16.11 -3.86 -13.26
CA VAL A 268 14.86 -3.68 -14.02
C VAL A 268 14.70 -4.70 -15.13
N ARG A 269 13.46 -5.13 -15.40
CA ARG A 269 13.09 -5.96 -16.55
C ARG A 269 11.89 -5.41 -17.28
N VAL A 270 11.92 -5.47 -18.63
CA VAL A 270 10.84 -5.16 -19.58
C VAL A 270 10.26 -3.73 -19.50
N GLY A 271 9.87 -3.27 -18.31
CA GLY A 271 9.29 -1.97 -18.04
C GLY A 271 10.30 -0.83 -17.97
N TYR A 272 9.94 0.17 -17.17
CA TYR A 272 10.56 1.49 -17.18
C TYR A 272 10.95 1.95 -15.78
N ALA A 273 12.17 2.48 -15.63
CA ALA A 273 12.62 3.16 -14.43
C ALA A 273 13.25 4.53 -14.74
N HIS A 274 12.79 5.57 -14.05
CA HIS A 274 13.49 6.85 -13.94
C HIS A 274 14.25 6.89 -12.61
N VAL A 275 15.56 7.04 -12.67
CA VAL A 275 16.48 6.99 -11.52
C VAL A 275 17.15 8.35 -11.42
N ALA A 276 16.69 9.20 -10.51
CA ALA A 276 17.08 10.61 -10.47
C ALA A 276 17.60 11.08 -9.11
N ASN A 277 18.65 11.90 -9.07
CA ASN A 277 19.17 12.52 -7.85
C ASN A 277 19.34 11.57 -6.63
N ASN A 278 19.76 10.32 -6.85
CA ASN A 278 20.08 9.39 -5.78
C ASN A 278 21.59 9.41 -5.47
N PHE A 279 21.92 9.25 -4.18
CA PHE A 279 23.30 9.16 -3.71
C PHE A 279 23.71 7.70 -3.59
N TYR A 280 24.83 7.34 -4.21
CA TYR A 280 25.37 5.98 -4.19
C TYR A 280 26.76 5.99 -3.55
N GLU A 281 26.82 5.45 -2.33
CA GLU A 281 28.08 5.02 -1.74
C GLU A 281 28.62 3.76 -2.48
N PRO A 282 29.89 3.37 -2.25
CA PRO A 282 30.48 2.21 -2.91
C PRO A 282 29.66 0.92 -2.83
N TRP A 283 29.17 0.44 -3.99
CA TRP A 283 28.49 -0.85 -4.16
C TRP A 283 29.48 -2.03 -4.16
N LEU A 284 29.04 -3.27 -3.94
CA LEU A 284 29.96 -4.42 -3.92
C LEU A 284 30.02 -5.22 -5.24
N PHE A 285 29.08 -5.01 -6.16
CA PHE A 285 29.09 -5.66 -7.47
C PHE A 285 28.68 -4.73 -8.63
N TYR A 286 27.46 -4.20 -8.63
CA TYR A 286 27.02 -3.14 -9.56
C TYR A 286 25.91 -2.30 -8.91
N ALA A 287 25.67 -1.08 -9.41
CA ALA A 287 24.56 -0.27 -8.96
C ALA A 287 23.30 -0.54 -9.80
N ILE A 288 23.26 -0.08 -11.04
CA ILE A 288 22.06 -0.15 -11.89
C ILE A 288 22.15 -1.35 -12.83
N GLY A 289 21.12 -2.18 -12.90
CA GLY A 289 21.14 -3.37 -13.75
C GLY A 289 19.81 -3.73 -14.38
N GLY A 290 19.82 -4.79 -15.17
CA GLY A 290 18.59 -5.27 -15.81
C GLY A 290 18.80 -6.35 -16.87
N SER A 291 17.68 -6.97 -17.23
CA SER A 291 17.56 -8.00 -18.28
C SER A 291 16.26 -7.79 -19.07
N SER A 292 16.15 -8.38 -20.27
CA SER A 292 14.94 -8.28 -21.11
C SER A 292 14.54 -6.85 -21.51
N ASN A 293 15.49 -6.05 -22.00
CA ASN A 293 15.25 -4.76 -22.65
C ASN A 293 14.42 -3.74 -21.83
N PRO A 294 14.79 -3.44 -20.58
CA PRO A 294 14.13 -2.38 -19.83
C PRO A 294 14.58 -1.00 -20.36
N THR A 295 13.76 0.01 -20.13
CA THR A 295 14.18 1.42 -20.27
C THR A 295 14.63 1.95 -18.92
N ILE A 296 15.87 2.44 -18.83
CA ILE A 296 16.43 3.01 -17.60
C ILE A 296 16.99 4.38 -17.92
N LEU A 297 16.42 5.41 -17.29
CA LEU A 297 16.86 6.80 -17.45
C LEU A 297 17.52 7.23 -16.14
N SER A 298 18.84 7.37 -16.16
CA SER A 298 19.66 7.88 -15.06
C SER A 298 19.86 9.39 -15.25
N GLU A 299 19.45 10.19 -14.27
CA GLU A 299 19.50 11.66 -14.36
C GLU A 299 20.00 12.30 -13.06
N GLY A 300 21.12 13.01 -13.10
CA GLY A 300 21.60 13.80 -11.96
C GLY A 300 21.93 12.98 -10.71
N ASN A 301 22.31 11.72 -10.79
CA ASN A 301 22.72 10.91 -9.64
C ASN A 301 24.19 11.16 -9.28
N TYR A 302 24.59 10.75 -8.08
CA TYR A 302 25.99 10.87 -7.63
C TYR A 302 26.53 9.50 -7.24
N PHE A 303 27.50 9.00 -8.01
CA PHE A 303 28.06 7.66 -7.88
C PHE A 303 29.50 7.69 -7.37
N ILE A 304 29.75 7.08 -6.21
CA ILE A 304 31.10 6.83 -5.71
C ILE A 304 31.45 5.36 -5.97
N ALA A 305 32.29 5.09 -6.96
CA ALA A 305 32.71 3.71 -7.20
C ALA A 305 33.60 3.17 -6.06
N PRO A 306 33.60 1.85 -5.83
CA PRO A 306 34.52 1.19 -4.90
C PRO A 306 35.97 1.32 -5.37
N ASN A 307 36.94 1.14 -4.47
CA ASN A 307 38.36 1.19 -4.83
C ASN A 307 38.79 0.05 -5.77
N ARG A 308 38.07 -1.07 -5.77
CA ARG A 308 38.32 -2.19 -6.66
C ARG A 308 38.12 -1.81 -8.13
N THR A 309 39.02 -2.27 -8.99
CA THR A 309 39.02 -1.92 -10.42
C THR A 309 37.95 -2.66 -11.23
N ASP A 310 37.51 -3.83 -10.77
CA ASP A 310 36.52 -4.68 -11.43
C ASP A 310 35.06 -4.27 -11.17
N THR A 311 34.83 -3.29 -10.29
CA THR A 311 33.48 -2.83 -9.89
C THR A 311 33.25 -1.35 -10.18
N LYS A 312 34.02 -0.75 -11.10
CA LYS A 312 33.90 0.68 -11.47
C LYS A 312 32.67 0.97 -12.31
N GLN A 313 32.22 0.00 -13.10
CA GLN A 313 31.05 0.18 -13.96
C GLN A 313 29.77 0.21 -13.14
N VAL A 314 29.01 1.29 -13.23
CA VAL A 314 27.70 1.46 -12.58
C VAL A 314 26.69 0.44 -13.11
N THR A 315 26.78 0.12 -14.40
CA THR A 315 25.74 -0.61 -15.14
C THR A 315 26.04 -2.09 -15.36
N ARG A 316 25.06 -2.97 -15.18
CA ARG A 316 25.15 -4.40 -15.48
C ARG A 316 24.00 -4.90 -16.34
N ARG A 317 24.30 -5.42 -17.53
CA ARG A 317 23.31 -6.11 -18.40
C ARG A 317 23.39 -7.61 -18.17
N ASP A 318 22.32 -8.18 -17.62
CA ASP A 318 22.21 -9.63 -17.39
C ASP A 318 21.41 -10.30 -18.50
N ASN A 319 21.75 -11.57 -18.79
CA ASN A 319 21.08 -12.41 -19.79
C ASN A 319 20.89 -11.77 -21.18
N ALA A 320 21.75 -10.81 -21.52
CA ALA A 320 21.58 -10.04 -22.74
C ALA A 320 22.07 -10.76 -24.01
N GLY A 321 22.83 -11.85 -23.91
CA GLY A 321 23.40 -12.54 -25.08
C GLY A 321 24.48 -11.73 -25.83
N GLY A 322 25.05 -10.72 -25.19
CA GLY A 322 26.18 -9.93 -25.70
C GLY A 322 25.82 -8.53 -26.25
N PRO A 323 26.83 -7.71 -26.60
CA PRO A 323 26.64 -6.31 -26.97
C PRO A 323 25.68 -6.05 -28.13
N ASN A 324 25.66 -6.92 -29.12
CA ASN A 324 24.78 -6.73 -30.29
C ASN A 324 23.29 -6.77 -29.94
N ASN A 325 22.93 -7.43 -28.84
CA ASN A 325 21.55 -7.61 -28.40
C ASN A 325 21.07 -6.54 -27.42
N TRP A 326 21.96 -5.95 -26.62
CA TRP A 326 21.57 -4.91 -25.65
C TRP A 326 21.87 -3.48 -26.12
N LYS A 327 22.63 -3.29 -27.20
CA LYS A 327 22.93 -1.94 -27.75
C LYS A 327 21.68 -1.12 -28.09
N ASN A 328 20.56 -1.77 -28.35
CA ASN A 328 19.26 -1.12 -28.59
C ASN A 328 18.45 -0.86 -27.31
N TRP A 329 18.86 -1.38 -26.14
CA TRP A 329 18.18 -1.11 -24.87
C TRP A 329 18.40 0.34 -24.48
N ASN A 330 17.33 1.05 -24.12
CA ASN A 330 17.39 2.48 -23.84
C ASN A 330 17.88 2.76 -22.41
N TRP A 331 19.21 2.77 -22.24
CA TRP A 331 19.87 3.04 -20.96
C TRP A 331 20.65 4.32 -21.10
N ARG A 332 20.12 5.39 -20.51
CA ARG A 332 20.63 6.75 -20.68
C ARG A 332 21.16 7.28 -19.36
N SER A 333 22.16 8.13 -19.44
CA SER A 333 22.77 8.86 -18.32
C SER A 333 22.89 10.32 -18.73
N LEU A 334 22.36 11.22 -17.91
CA LEU A 334 22.39 12.68 -18.09
C LEU A 334 22.78 13.32 -16.76
N ASP A 335 23.74 14.24 -16.78
CA ASP A 335 24.18 15.05 -15.63
C ASP A 335 24.53 14.26 -14.34
N ASP A 336 24.81 12.96 -14.49
CA ASP A 336 25.31 12.11 -13.40
C ASP A 336 26.75 12.48 -13.04
N VAL A 337 27.06 12.49 -11.75
CA VAL A 337 28.40 12.71 -11.21
C VAL A 337 29.06 11.36 -10.91
N PHE A 338 30.26 11.17 -11.45
CA PHE A 338 31.03 9.94 -11.31
C PHE A 338 32.33 10.18 -10.54
N VAL A 339 32.46 9.54 -9.39
CA VAL A 339 33.60 9.68 -8.48
C VAL A 339 34.36 8.36 -8.39
N ASN A 340 35.68 8.46 -8.14
CA ASN A 340 36.57 7.31 -8.00
C ASN A 340 36.58 6.38 -9.22
N GLY A 341 36.47 6.95 -10.42
CA GLY A 341 36.48 6.18 -11.67
C GLY A 341 35.18 5.44 -11.97
N ALA A 342 34.07 5.76 -11.29
CA ALA A 342 32.76 5.30 -11.70
C ALA A 342 32.48 5.67 -13.17
N TYR A 343 31.71 4.84 -13.88
CA TYR A 343 31.23 5.21 -15.21
C TYR A 343 29.96 4.45 -15.59
N PHE A 344 29.15 5.08 -16.44
CA PHE A 344 27.93 4.51 -16.99
C PHE A 344 28.11 4.19 -18.48
N VAL A 345 27.96 2.93 -18.87
CA VAL A 345 27.90 2.54 -20.28
C VAL A 345 26.49 2.75 -20.78
N GLN A 346 26.28 3.71 -21.69
CA GLN A 346 24.97 4.02 -22.27
C GLN A 346 24.63 3.12 -23.47
N SER A 347 23.35 3.02 -23.82
CA SER A 347 22.85 2.33 -25.01
C SER A 347 21.51 2.90 -25.48
N GLY A 348 21.09 2.54 -26.70
CA GLY A 348 19.86 3.02 -27.33
C GLY A 348 19.95 4.47 -27.84
N ASN A 349 18.99 4.84 -28.69
CA ASN A 349 18.90 6.16 -29.33
C ASN A 349 17.81 7.05 -28.70
N GLY A 350 17.33 6.70 -27.50
CA GLY A 350 16.21 7.37 -26.84
C GLY A 350 16.62 8.60 -26.02
N SER A 351 15.59 9.36 -25.65
CA SER A 351 15.69 10.48 -24.70
C SER A 351 15.96 9.99 -23.28
N CYS A 352 16.67 10.80 -22.49
CA CYS A 352 16.77 10.69 -21.04
C CYS A 352 15.60 11.36 -20.30
N TYR A 353 14.73 12.09 -21.01
CA TYR A 353 13.56 12.72 -20.39
C TYR A 353 12.47 11.70 -20.04
N PRO A 354 11.99 11.70 -18.79
CA PRO A 354 10.95 10.79 -18.38
C PRO A 354 9.60 11.12 -19.03
N ASN A 355 8.81 10.08 -19.31
CA ASN A 355 7.47 10.23 -19.89
C ASN A 355 6.42 10.56 -18.80
N TYR A 356 6.62 11.68 -18.14
CA TYR A 356 5.75 12.22 -17.11
C TYR A 356 4.65 13.10 -17.71
N ASN A 357 3.45 13.02 -17.15
CA ASN A 357 2.43 14.03 -17.36
C ASN A 357 2.74 15.30 -16.52
N GLY A 358 2.03 16.40 -16.77
CA GLY A 358 2.30 17.68 -16.10
C GLY A 358 2.25 17.63 -14.56
N SER A 359 1.51 16.71 -13.95
CA SER A 359 1.47 16.53 -12.49
C SER A 359 2.57 15.63 -11.93
N GLN A 360 3.28 14.90 -12.79
CA GLN A 360 4.36 13.98 -12.43
C GLN A 360 5.74 14.60 -12.61
N VAL A 361 5.85 15.65 -13.43
CA VAL A 361 7.12 16.35 -13.70
C VAL A 361 7.65 17.00 -12.43
N PHE A 362 8.93 16.83 -12.18
CA PHE A 362 9.71 17.55 -11.18
C PHE A 362 11.05 17.97 -11.79
N THR A 363 11.69 18.97 -11.21
CA THR A 363 13.03 19.41 -11.62
C THR A 363 14.08 18.48 -11.03
N VAL A 364 14.87 17.84 -11.90
CA VAL A 364 16.07 17.11 -11.50
C VAL A 364 17.20 18.13 -11.30
N ALA A 365 17.83 18.10 -10.12
CA ALA A 365 18.94 18.97 -9.79
C ALA A 365 20.26 18.45 -10.40
N SER A 366 21.30 19.29 -10.41
CA SER A 366 22.67 18.81 -10.71
C SER A 366 23.06 17.69 -9.74
N GLY A 367 23.75 16.66 -10.26
CA GLY A 367 24.28 15.56 -9.45
C GLY A 367 25.17 16.03 -8.31
N ASP A 368 25.89 17.15 -8.43
CA ASP A 368 26.75 17.70 -7.37
C ASP A 368 25.98 18.09 -6.09
N LEU A 369 24.68 18.36 -6.20
CA LEU A 369 23.84 18.73 -5.05
C LEU A 369 23.28 17.52 -4.32
N VAL A 370 23.35 16.32 -4.92
CA VAL A 370 22.75 15.09 -4.39
C VAL A 370 23.19 14.74 -2.97
N PRO A 371 24.48 14.87 -2.56
CA PRO A 371 24.87 14.62 -1.17
C PRO A 371 24.11 15.50 -0.16
N SER A 372 23.75 16.73 -0.53
CA SER A 372 22.94 17.62 0.31
C SER A 372 21.45 17.31 0.18
N LEU A 373 20.95 17.00 -1.02
CA LEU A 373 19.54 16.67 -1.25
C LEU A 373 19.09 15.38 -0.56
N THR A 374 20.03 14.49 -0.25
CA THR A 374 19.77 13.17 0.33
C THR A 374 20.29 13.04 1.77
N SER A 375 20.69 14.15 2.41
CA SER A 375 21.24 14.15 3.78
C SER A 375 20.25 13.65 4.82
N ASP A 376 18.95 13.83 4.57
CA ASP A 376 17.86 13.44 5.47
C ASP A 376 17.13 12.16 5.01
N ALA A 377 17.75 11.39 4.11
CA ALA A 377 17.18 10.11 3.68
C ALA A 377 17.00 9.13 4.85
N GLY A 378 15.89 8.40 4.84
CA GLY A 378 15.45 7.51 5.92
C GLY A 378 14.42 8.17 6.86
N PRO A 379 14.06 7.51 7.98
CA PRO A 379 13.00 7.98 8.87
C PRO A 379 13.33 9.33 9.51
N LEU A 380 12.41 10.28 9.37
CA LEU A 380 12.56 11.64 9.89
C LEU A 380 12.36 11.71 11.40
N LYS A 381 13.18 12.53 12.06
CA LYS A 381 12.99 12.91 13.47
C LYS A 381 12.05 14.10 13.59
N CYS A 382 10.77 13.85 13.33
CA CYS A 382 9.71 14.84 13.49
C CYS A 382 9.34 15.05 14.97
N TYR A 383 8.92 16.26 15.33
CA TYR A 383 8.38 16.57 16.66
C TYR A 383 7.03 17.28 16.52
N PRO A 384 6.02 16.92 17.33
CA PRO A 384 4.71 17.59 17.28
C PRO A 384 4.84 19.11 17.46
N GLY A 385 4.28 19.87 16.51
CA GLY A 385 4.26 21.33 16.53
C GLY A 385 5.53 22.01 16.00
N LEU A 386 6.52 21.24 15.55
CA LEU A 386 7.72 21.76 14.88
C LEU A 386 7.74 21.33 13.42
N ALA A 387 8.51 22.04 12.59
CA ALA A 387 8.81 21.58 11.25
C ALA A 387 9.60 20.26 11.33
N CYS A 388 9.17 19.29 10.52
CA CYS A 388 10.08 18.32 9.95
C CYS A 388 10.72 19.01 8.73
#